data_AF-A0A7X6PFT2-F1
#
_entry.id   AF-A0A7X6PFT2-F1
#
_cell.length_a   1.000
_cell.length_b   1.000
_cell.length_c   1.000
_cell.angle_alpha   90.00
_cell.angle_beta   90.00
_cell.angle_gamma   90.00
#
_symmetry.space_group_name_H-M   'P 1'
#
loop_
_entity.id
_entity.type
_entity.pdbx_description
1 polymer ?
#
loop_
_entity_poly.entity_id
_entity_poly.type
_entity_poly.pdbx_seq_one_letter_code
_entity_poly.pdbx_strand_id
1 'polypeptide(L)'
;MFVSFFFSFRKADGQISAGASAARDTTRRPVLRLQDVSGIPWENRSQNPLFLRNPSNISSEVIYNPEKDEYIIYQKVGSFDYRTPVYMSPE
;
A
#
# COMPACT_ATOMS: atom_id res chain seq x y z
N MET A 1 -49.82 -42.19 -25.71
CA MET A 1 -50.64 -41.44 -24.75
C MET A 1 -49.78 -40.32 -24.20
N PHE A 2 -49.91 -39.09 -24.70
CA PHE A 2 -49.13 -37.93 -24.26
C PHE A 2 -49.97 -37.11 -23.27
N VAL A 3 -49.42 -36.83 -22.08
CA VAL A 3 -50.05 -35.96 -21.09
C VAL A 3 -49.41 -34.58 -21.19
N SER A 4 -50.19 -33.60 -21.60
CA SER A 4 -49.78 -32.19 -21.68
C SER A 4 -50.08 -31.52 -20.34
N PHE A 5 -49.06 -31.00 -19.68
CA PHE A 5 -49.21 -30.10 -18.53
C PHE A 5 -49.08 -28.65 -19.01
N PHE A 6 -50.16 -27.87 -18.87
CA PHE A 6 -50.11 -26.42 -19.13
C PHE A 6 -49.61 -25.70 -17.87
N PHE A 7 -48.46 -25.04 -17.98
CA PHE A 7 -48.02 -24.09 -16.97
C PHE A 7 -48.57 -22.70 -17.31
N SER A 8 -49.44 -22.15 -16.46
CA SER A 8 -49.73 -20.72 -16.47
C SER A 8 -48.75 -20.00 -15.55
N PHE A 9 -47.82 -19.25 -16.14
CA PHE A 9 -47.04 -18.27 -15.39
C PHE A 9 -47.93 -17.08 -15.04
N ARG A 10 -48.22 -16.87 -13.75
CA ARG A 10 -48.70 -15.56 -13.29
C ARG A 10 -47.50 -14.64 -13.11
N LYS A 11 -47.56 -13.48 -13.77
CA LYS A 11 -46.61 -12.39 -13.55
C LYS A 11 -46.79 -11.87 -12.12
N ALA A 12 -45.76 -12.00 -11.29
CA ALA A 12 -45.72 -11.42 -9.97
C ALA A 12 -45.29 -9.94 -10.10
N ASP A 13 -46.24 -9.02 -10.03
CA ASP A 13 -45.96 -7.60 -9.87
C ASP A 13 -45.60 -7.32 -8.40
N GLY A 14 -44.34 -7.61 -8.05
CA GLY A 14 -43.74 -7.21 -6.79
C GLY A 14 -43.07 -5.85 -6.93
N GLN A 15 -43.85 -4.77 -6.91
CA GLN A 15 -43.31 -3.42 -6.84
C GLN A 15 -42.88 -3.13 -5.39
N ILE A 16 -41.63 -3.44 -5.05
CA ILE A 16 -41.00 -2.95 -3.82
C ILE A 16 -40.60 -1.50 -4.08
N SER A 17 -41.36 -0.55 -3.53
CA SER A 17 -40.90 0.84 -3.46
C SER A 17 -39.71 0.89 -2.52
N ALA A 18 -38.49 0.86 -3.07
CA ALA A 18 -37.27 1.19 -2.33
C ALA A 18 -37.24 2.70 -2.05
N GLY A 19 -38.14 3.14 -1.17
CA GLY A 19 -38.16 4.48 -0.58
C GLY A 19 -37.11 4.56 0.51
N ALA A 20 -35.85 4.59 0.10
CA ALA A 20 -34.75 5.16 0.87
C ALA A 20 -33.71 5.57 -0.16
N SER A 21 -33.79 6.80 -0.64
CA SER A 21 -32.65 7.45 -1.28
C SER A 21 -31.58 7.62 -0.20
N ALA A 22 -30.81 6.55 0.05
CA ALA A 22 -29.52 6.70 0.72
C ALA A 22 -28.77 7.72 -0.13
N ALA A 23 -28.53 8.91 0.43
CA ALA A 23 -27.78 9.94 -0.24
C ALA A 23 -26.50 9.28 -0.77
N ARG A 24 -26.31 9.33 -2.10
CA ARG A 24 -25.13 8.73 -2.73
C ARG A 24 -23.92 9.40 -2.10
N ASP A 25 -23.13 8.64 -1.33
CA ASP A 25 -21.89 9.14 -0.73
C ASP A 25 -20.94 9.54 -1.86
N THR A 26 -20.83 10.83 -2.11
CA THR A 26 -19.91 11.42 -3.10
C THR A 26 -18.61 11.89 -2.44
N THR A 27 -18.43 11.61 -1.14
CA THR A 27 -17.25 12.03 -0.40
C THR A 27 -16.01 11.49 -1.10
N ARG A 28 -15.17 12.40 -1.60
CA ARG A 28 -13.89 12.04 -2.21
C ARG A 28 -13.03 11.38 -1.14
N ARG A 29 -12.89 10.06 -1.22
CA ARG A 29 -11.98 9.33 -0.33
C ARG A 29 -10.55 9.82 -0.60
N PRO A 30 -9.78 10.15 0.44
CA PRO A 30 -8.37 10.46 0.24
C PRO A 30 -7.70 9.23 -0.39
N VAL A 31 -6.95 9.45 -1.47
CA VAL A 31 -6.14 8.38 -2.06
C VAL A 31 -5.02 8.09 -1.06
N LEU A 32 -5.11 6.94 -0.40
CA LEU A 32 -4.04 6.43 0.45
C LEU A 32 -2.82 6.18 -0.45
N ARG A 33 -1.79 7.00 -0.26
CA ARG A 33 -0.49 6.78 -0.89
C ARG A 33 0.36 5.96 0.06
N LEU A 34 1.07 4.98 -0.48
CA LEU A 34 2.15 4.33 0.23
C LEU A 34 3.21 5.39 0.52
N GLN A 35 3.51 5.61 1.80
CA GLN A 35 4.63 6.43 2.20
C GLN A 35 5.90 5.60 2.06
N ASP A 36 6.79 6.03 1.18
CA ASP A 36 8.05 5.33 0.98
C ASP A 36 9.08 5.68 2.07
N VAL A 37 10.00 4.75 2.28
CA VAL A 37 11.17 4.93 3.13
C VAL A 37 12.23 5.67 2.31
N SER A 38 12.48 6.94 2.62
CA SER A 38 13.49 7.82 1.97
C SER A 38 14.92 7.27 1.87
N GLY A 39 15.27 6.24 2.63
CA GLY A 39 16.63 5.68 2.66
C GLY A 39 17.63 6.46 3.52
N ILE A 40 17.29 7.68 3.94
CA ILE A 40 18.13 8.56 4.78
C ILE A 40 17.99 8.13 6.24
N PRO A 41 19.06 7.65 6.92
CA PRO A 41 18.96 7.09 8.27
C PRO A 41 18.61 8.11 9.35
N TRP A 42 19.01 9.36 9.19
CA TRP A 42 18.79 10.43 10.17
C TRP A 42 17.49 11.20 9.96
N GLU A 43 16.70 10.85 8.94
CA GLU A 43 15.42 11.51 8.72
C GLU A 43 14.36 11.00 9.69
N ASN A 44 13.81 11.91 10.50
CA ASN A 44 12.71 11.58 11.40
C ASN A 44 11.45 11.31 10.58
N ARG A 45 10.91 10.09 10.67
CA ARG A 45 9.69 9.70 9.95
C ARG A 45 8.52 9.49 10.90
N SER A 46 7.39 10.11 10.55
CA SER A 46 6.11 9.84 11.18
C SER A 46 5.64 8.43 10.87
N GLN A 47 5.58 7.58 11.90
CA GLN A 47 5.10 6.19 11.81
C GLN A 47 3.56 6.18 11.92
N ASN A 48 2.86 6.35 10.79
CA ASN A 48 1.41 6.17 10.76
C ASN A 48 1.07 4.66 10.77
N PRO A 49 0.13 4.18 11.60
CA PRO A 49 -0.26 2.77 11.64
C PRO A 49 -0.83 2.23 10.32
N LEU A 50 -1.22 3.11 9.38
CA LEU A 50 -1.66 2.72 8.04
C LEU A 50 -0.50 2.38 7.09
N PHE A 51 0.74 2.66 7.46
CA PHE A 51 1.92 2.35 6.64
C PHE A 51 2.55 1.01 7.04
N LEU A 52 3.06 0.31 6.03
CA LEU A 52 3.75 -0.95 6.23
C LEU A 52 5.09 -0.72 6.91
N ARG A 53 5.46 -1.63 7.83
CA ARG A 53 6.80 -1.67 8.43
C ARG A 53 7.78 -2.32 7.45
N ASN A 54 9.06 -2.01 7.63
CA ASN A 54 10.11 -2.71 6.89
C ASN A 54 10.13 -4.19 7.28
N PRO A 55 10.22 -5.12 6.31
CA PRO A 55 10.41 -6.53 6.60
C PRO A 55 11.81 -6.77 7.21
N SER A 56 11.94 -7.88 7.95
CA SER A 56 13.16 -8.20 8.71
C SER A 56 14.38 -8.55 7.85
N ASN A 57 14.20 -8.77 6.55
CA ASN A 57 15.28 -9.06 5.61
C ASN A 57 15.92 -7.79 5.00
N ILE A 58 15.45 -6.60 5.38
CA ILE A 58 16.10 -5.33 5.06
C ILE A 58 17.11 -5.00 6.15
N SER A 59 18.37 -4.78 5.77
CA SER A 59 19.45 -4.39 6.67
C SER A 59 20.19 -3.14 6.16
N SER A 60 20.92 -2.47 7.05
CA SER A 60 21.81 -1.35 6.71
C SER A 60 23.26 -1.72 6.96
N GLU A 61 24.14 -1.36 6.04
CA GLU A 61 25.59 -1.53 6.15
C GLU A 61 26.26 -0.18 5.97
N VAL A 62 27.28 0.10 6.79
CA VAL A 62 28.02 1.37 6.77
C VAL A 62 29.48 1.09 6.49
N ILE A 63 30.02 1.74 5.46
CA ILE A 63 31.42 1.60 5.03
C ILE A 63 32.07 2.97 5.07
N TYR A 64 33.23 3.09 5.70
CA TYR A 64 34.02 4.32 5.71
C TYR A 64 35.02 4.32 4.54
N ASN A 65 35.07 5.43 3.79
CA ASN A 65 36.02 5.66 2.71
C ASN A 65 37.07 6.71 3.16
N PRO A 66 38.32 6.27 3.46
CA PRO A 66 39.36 7.16 3.95
C PRO A 66 39.92 8.13 2.89
N GLU A 67 39.74 7.84 1.59
CA GLU A 67 40.26 8.71 0.53
C GLU A 67 39.44 9.99 0.38
N LYS A 68 38.15 9.90 0.70
CA LYS A 68 37.18 10.99 0.58
C LYS A 68 36.66 11.50 1.91
N ASP A 69 37.08 10.88 3.01
CA ASP A 69 36.62 11.18 4.36
C ASP A 69 35.08 11.15 4.43
N GLU A 70 34.48 10.02 4.04
CA GLU A 70 33.02 9.87 3.98
C GLU A 70 32.56 8.47 4.43
N TYR A 71 31.36 8.42 5.01
CA TYR A 71 30.62 7.20 5.29
C TYR A 71 29.61 6.94 4.16
N ILE A 72 29.61 5.72 3.64
CA ILE A 72 28.69 5.23 2.63
C ILE A 72 27.73 4.25 3.29
N ILE A 73 26.43 4.53 3.20
CA ILE A 73 25.37 3.77 3.85
C ILE A 73 24.57 3.03 2.79
N TYR A 74 24.65 1.70 2.84
CA TYR A 74 23.94 0.79 1.95
C TYR A 74 22.69 0.26 2.63
N GLN A 75 21.64 0.06 1.83
CA GLN A 75 20.46 -0.67 2.25
C GLN A 75 20.37 -1.98 1.45
N LYS A 76 20.38 -3.10 2.17
CA LYS A 76 20.49 -4.44 1.58
C LYS A 76 19.24 -5.28 1.80
N VAL A 77 18.94 -6.10 0.81
CA VAL A 77 18.04 -7.26 0.90
C VAL A 77 18.87 -8.49 0.58
N GLY A 78 19.28 -9.22 1.62
CA GLY A 78 20.29 -10.26 1.48
C GLY A 78 21.59 -9.68 0.94
N SER A 79 22.02 -10.12 -0.25
CA SER A 79 23.25 -9.64 -0.91
C SER A 79 23.03 -8.44 -1.86
N PHE A 80 21.79 -8.02 -2.09
CA PHE A 80 21.46 -6.99 -3.08
C PHE A 80 21.27 -5.62 -2.45
N ASP A 81 21.88 -4.61 -3.04
CA ASP A 81 21.59 -3.21 -2.73
C ASP A 81 20.25 -2.85 -3.39
N TYR A 82 19.22 -2.61 -2.59
CA TYR A 82 17.87 -2.37 -3.14
C TYR A 82 17.57 -0.88 -3.38
N ARG A 83 18.49 0.01 -2.97
CA ARG A 83 18.41 1.46 -3.18
C ARG A 83 19.80 2.07 -3.37
N THR A 84 19.81 3.28 -3.90
CA THR A 84 21.02 4.11 -4.01
C THR A 84 21.62 4.34 -2.62
N PRO A 85 22.95 4.17 -2.46
CA PRO A 85 23.61 4.43 -1.19
C PRO A 85 23.59 5.92 -0.83
N VAL A 86 23.62 6.20 0.47
CA VAL A 86 23.67 7.57 1.01
C VAL A 86 25.09 7.85 1.48
N TYR A 87 25.59 9.05 1.21
CA TYR A 87 26.92 9.50 1.58
C TYR A 87 26.82 10.55 2.69
N MET A 88 27.71 10.46 3.67
CA MET A 88 27.77 11.36 4.82
C MET A 88 29.23 11.72 5.13
N SER A 89 29.54 13.00 5.25
CA SER A 89 30.85 13.45 5.75
C SER A 89 30.84 13.50 7.29
N PRO A 90 31.98 13.22 7.95
CA PRO A 90 32.15 13.56 9.36
C PRO A 90 32.09 15.09 9.52
N GLU A 91 31.65 15.54 10.69
CA GLU A 91 31.60 16.98 11.04
C GLU A 91 33.00 17.58 11.26
#